data_AF-A0A966EYT7-F1
#
_entry.id   AF-A0A966EYT7-F1
#
_cell.length_a   1.000
_cell.length_b   1.000
_cell.length_c   1.000
_cell.angle_alpha   90.00
_cell.angle_beta   90.00
_cell.angle_gamma   90.00
#
_symmetry.space_group_name_H-M   'P 1'
#
loop_
_entity.id
_entity.type
_entity.pdbx_description
1 polymer ?
#
loop_
_entity_poly.entity_id
_entity_poly.type
_entity_poly.pdbx_seq_one_letter_code
_entity_poly.pdbx_strand_id
1 'polypeptide(L)' 'MDTLAISTKKINNELNNLKRKVRVMDSLLIGIIGQDKEGKYKPEFVKKIIKAIGEKAEFSFNGKRAFLSQIGKI' A
#
# COMPACT_ATOMS: atom_id res chain seq x y z
N MET A 1 3.63 34.51 -18.53
CA MET A 1 4.34 33.23 -18.29
C MET A 1 4.68 33.05 -16.82
N ASP A 2 5.13 34.11 -16.13
CA ASP A 2 5.62 34.01 -14.73
C ASP A 2 4.54 33.72 -13.68
N THR A 3 3.31 34.17 -13.90
CA THR A 3 2.19 33.95 -12.96
C THR A 3 1.77 32.48 -12.86
N LEU A 4 1.83 31.73 -13.97
CA LEU A 4 1.59 30.28 -13.98
C LEU A 4 2.70 29.54 -13.24
N ALA A 5 3.97 29.92 -13.45
CA ALA A 5 5.10 29.31 -12.75
C ALA A 5 5.05 29.55 -11.23
N ILE A 6 4.65 30.75 -10.79
CA ILE A 6 4.46 31.08 -9.38
C ILE A 6 3.30 30.26 -8.76
N SER A 7 2.19 30.13 -9.49
CA SER A 7 1.03 29.32 -9.07
C SER A 7 1.40 27.84 -8.91
N THR A 8 2.08 27.26 -9.90
CA THR A 8 2.54 25.86 -9.86
C THR A 8 3.53 25.63 -8.70
N LYS A 9 4.43 26.59 -8.44
CA LYS A 9 5.36 26.52 -7.30
C LYS A 9 4.63 26.53 -5.96
N LYS A 10 3.59 27.38 -5.82
CA LYS A 10 2.76 27.43 -4.61
C LYS A 10 2.01 26.11 -4.39
N ILE A 11 1.38 25.57 -5.43
CA ILE A 11 0.68 24.28 -5.39
C ILE A 11 1.64 23.15 -4.99
N ASN A 12 2.83 23.10 -5.58
CA ASN A 12 3.84 22.08 -5.23
C ASN A 12 4.30 22.18 -3.77
N ASN A 13 4.46 23.40 -3.25
CA ASN A 13 4.83 23.61 -1.85
C ASN A 13 3.72 23.13 -0.90
N GLU A 14 2.46 23.45 -1.19
CA GLU A 14 1.30 22.99 -0.42
C GLU A 14 1.17 21.46 -0.46
N LEU A 15 1.35 20.86 -1.63
CA LEU A 15 1.30 19.41 -1.83
C LEU A 15 2.43 18.68 -1.08
N ASN A 16 3.64 19.24 -1.09
CA ASN A 16 4.77 18.69 -0.32
C ASN A 16 4.55 18.82 1.18
N ASN A 17 3.98 19.92 1.64
CA ASN A 17 3.65 20.12 3.06
C ASN A 17 2.55 19.13 3.50
N LEU A 18 1.54 18.91 2.66
CA LEU A 18 0.49 17.93 2.91
C LEU A 18 1.05 16.51 3.00
N LYS A 19 1.90 16.10 2.05
CA LYS A 19 2.59 14.79 2.08
C LYS A 19 3.40 14.60 3.36
N ARG A 20 4.10 15.65 3.82
CA ARG A 20 4.89 15.60 5.06
C ARG A 20 3.99 15.39 6.28
N LYS A 21 2.87 16.11 6.37
CA LYS A 21 1.89 15.97 7.46
C LYS A 21 1.28 14.56 7.51
N VAL A 22 0.87 14.04 6.35
CA VAL A 22 0.32 12.67 6.25
C VAL A 22 1.34 11.65 6.72
N ARG A 23 2.61 11.74 6.28
CA ARG A 23 3.67 10.83 6.73
C ARG A 23 3.89 10.86 8.25
N VAL A 24 3.83 12.03 8.87
CA VAL A 24 3.97 12.18 10.32
C VAL A 24 2.77 11.54 11.04
N MET A 25 1.55 11.77 10.52
CA MET A 25 0.34 11.14 11.06
C MET A 25 0.39 9.61 10.93
N ASP A 26 0.80 9.07 9.78
CA ASP A 26 0.98 7.62 9.59
C ASP A 26 1.98 7.05 10.61
N SER A 27 3.11 7.74 10.80
CA SER A 27 4.14 7.33 11.76
C SER A 27 3.63 7.38 13.20
N LEU A 28 2.80 8.38 13.52
CA LEU A 28 2.20 8.55 14.83
C LEU A 28 1.13 7.47 15.11
N LEU A 29 0.28 7.16 14.13
CA LEU A 29 -0.72 6.09 14.24
C LEU A 29 -0.05 4.73 14.43
N ILE A 30 1.01 4.45 13.67
CA ILE A 30 1.82 3.23 13.83
C ILE A 30 2.51 3.21 15.21
N GLY A 31 2.94 4.37 15.73
CA GLY A 31 3.64 4.49 17.01
C GLY A 31 2.76 4.43 18.26
N ILE A 32 1.54 5.01 18.21
CA ILE A 32 0.62 5.10 19.36
C ILE A 32 -0.16 3.81 19.58
N ILE A 33 -0.49 3.06 18.53
CA ILE A 33 -1.33 1.84 18.63
C ILE A 33 -0.56 0.67 19.30
N GLY A 34 0.70 0.86 19.67
CA GLY A 34 1.57 -0.21 20.12
C GLY A 34 1.99 -1.08 18.93
N GLN A 35 3.10 -1.82 19.06
CA GLN A 35 3.43 -2.80 18.03
C GLN A 35 2.26 -3.78 17.92
N ASP A 36 1.66 -3.86 16.74
CA ASP A 36 0.72 -4.92 16.41
C ASP A 36 1.33 -6.26 16.83
N LYS A 37 0.53 -7.19 17.36
CA LYS A 37 1.00 -8.55 17.69
C LYS A 37 1.56 -9.25 16.44
N GLU A 38 1.11 -8.84 15.25
CA GLU A 38 1.61 -9.29 13.96
C GLU A 38 2.92 -8.60 13.52
N GLY A 39 3.37 -7.55 14.22
CA GLY A 39 4.64 -6.88 14.02
C GLY A 39 4.53 -5.46 13.41
N LYS A 40 5.63 -4.99 12.80
CA LYS A 40 5.67 -3.63 12.21
C LYS A 40 4.99 -3.63 10.83
N TYR A 41 4.20 -2.59 10.55
CA TYR A 41 3.67 -2.33 9.22
C TYR A 41 4.80 -2.30 8.17
N LYS A 42 4.65 -3.09 7.10
CA LYS A 42 5.61 -3.18 5.98
C LYS A 42 4.98 -2.60 4.71
N PRO A 43 5.23 -1.33 4.36
CA PRO A 43 4.65 -0.70 3.17
C PRO A 43 4.94 -1.47 1.87
N GLU A 44 6.13 -2.07 1.77
CA GLU A 44 6.52 -2.88 0.59
C GLU A 44 5.69 -4.16 0.45
N PHE A 45 5.25 -4.75 1.57
CA PHE A 45 4.34 -5.90 1.54
C PHE A 45 2.98 -5.48 0.97
N VAL A 46 2.42 -4.36 1.42
CA VAL A 46 1.14 -3.86 0.91
C VAL A 46 1.20 -3.56 -0.58
N LYS A 47 2.25 -2.87 -1.05
CA LYS A 47 2.46 -2.63 -2.48
C LYS A 47 2.52 -3.94 -3.28
N LYS A 48 3.24 -4.94 -2.76
CA LYS A 48 3.37 -6.26 -3.40
C LYS A 48 2.01 -6.97 -3.51
N ILE A 49 1.22 -6.97 -2.44
CA ILE A 49 -0.10 -7.60 -2.44
C ILE A 49 -1.06 -6.89 -3.38
N ILE A 50 -1.11 -5.55 -3.35
CA ILE A 50 -1.96 -4.76 -4.27
C ILE A 50 -1.62 -5.08 -5.72
N LYS A 51 -0.33 -5.19 -6.05
CA LYS A 51 0.11 -5.58 -7.38
C LYS A 51 -0.39 -6.99 -7.74
N ALA A 52 -0.24 -7.96 -6.83
CA ALA A 52 -0.65 -9.34 -7.04
C ALA A 52 -2.18 -9.50 -7.19
N ILE A 53 -2.99 -8.64 -6.57
CA ILE A 53 -4.46 -8.66 -6.72
C ILE A 53 -4.88 -8.37 -8.18
N GLY A 54 -4.12 -7.52 -8.89
CA GLY A 54 -4.38 -7.22 -10.29
C GLY A 54 -3.86 -8.27 -11.28
N GLU A 55 -3.08 -9.24 -10.81
CA GLU A 55 -2.54 -10.32 -11.65
C GLU A 55 -3.62 -11.39 -11.88
N LYS A 56 -3.61 -12.01 -13.06
CA LYS A 56 -4.58 -13.06 -13.39
C LYS A 56 -4.31 -14.25 -12.48
N ALA A 57 -5.31 -14.65 -11.69
CA ALA A 57 -5.21 -15.83 -10.85
C ALA A 57 -4.90 -17.06 -11.72
N GLU A 58 -3.74 -17.67 -11.48
CA GLU A 58 -3.31 -18.90 -12.17
C GLU A 58 -4.16 -20.10 -11.75
N PHE A 59 -4.62 -20.08 -10.50
CA PHE A 59 -5.43 -21.14 -9.91
C PHE A 59 -6.74 -20.58 -9.38
N SER A 60 -7.83 -21.32 -9.62
CA SER A 60 -9.14 -21.05 -9.05
C SER A 60 -9.58 -22.25 -8.22
N PHE A 61 -9.90 -21.99 -6.96
CA PHE A 61 -10.23 -23.03 -5.98
C PHE A 61 -11.69 -22.90 -5.56
N ASN A 62 -12.59 -23.59 -6.26
CA ASN A 62 -14.01 -23.63 -5.92
C ASN A 62 -14.30 -24.69 -4.83
N GLY A 63 -13.58 -24.59 -3.70
CA GLY A 63 -13.81 -25.41 -2.51
C GLY A 63 -12.63 -26.29 -2.09
N LYS A 64 -12.78 -26.92 -0.92
CA LYS A 64 -11.70 -27.62 -0.19
C LYS A 64 -11.02 -28.72 -1.01
N ARG A 65 -11.79 -29.50 -1.78
CA ARG A 65 -11.25 -30.58 -2.61
C ARG A 65 -10.50 -30.07 -3.84
N ALA A 66 -10.95 -28.96 -4.43
CA ALA A 66 -10.33 -28.34 -5.60
C ALA A 66 -8.94 -27.77 -5.28
N PHE A 67 -8.74 -27.32 -4.04
CA PHE A 67 -7.43 -26.90 -3.54
C PHE A 67 -6.44 -28.06 -3.41
N LEU A 68 -6.85 -29.12 -2.72
CA LEU A 68 -5.97 -30.28 -2.47
C LEU A 68 -5.58 -31.01 -3.76
N SER A 69 -6.48 -31.07 -4.75
CA SER A 69 -6.20 -31.74 -6.03
C SER A 69 -5.17 -31.01 -6.91
N GLN A 70 -4.95 -29.72 -6.66
CA GLN A 70 -3.97 -28.92 -7.38
C GLN A 70 -2.61 -28.89 -6.66
N ILE A 71 -2.59 -28.94 -5.32
CA ILE A 71 -1.33 -29.05 -4.55
C ILE A 71 -0.59 -30.35 -4.84
N GLY A 72 -1.30 -31.47 -4.93
CA GLY A 72 -0.67 -32.79 -5.19
C GLY A 72 -0.17 -32.99 -6.64
N LYS A 73 -0.31 -31.99 -7.52
CA LYS A 73 0.15 -32.03 -8.92
C LYS A 73 1.41 -31.19 -9.17
N ILE A 74 1.88 -30.46 -8.16
CA ILE A 74 3.16 -29.75 -8.14
C ILE A 74 4.21 -30.70 -7.58
#